data_AF-A0A485BFZ6-F1
#
_entry.id   AF-A0A485BFZ6-F1
#
_cell.length_a   1.000
_cell.length_b   1.000
_cell.length_c   1.000
_cell.angle_alpha   90.00
_cell.angle_beta   90.00
_cell.angle_gamma   90.00
#
_symmetry.space_group_name_H-M   'P 1'
#
loop_
_entity.id
_entity.type
_entity.pdbx_description
1 polymer ?
#
loop_
_entity_poly.entity_id
_entity_poly.type
_entity_poly.pdbx_seq_one_letter_code
_entity_poly.pdbx_strand_id
1 'polypeptide(L)'
;MLTGQGMLLEEDKYFFSFTANPILYSALWAKSFTVLGANVGISEFAYAAKTILNAEISLADDELQPDLMRRVHTDTKRIEMIPVFNQKCTKKLLSEHYSDILNGTRRALRDGFIYTSNNDEQHSNGFYYSSRADDVLEIGERVSMASYGLNHYQHMHKAAFLGCANLDRTTIGHWRKYCDLNGWNWQELEEKRQAALNYEKVYQFVSRCSVRVRGNSNQQVYIVPDLGCAEYLKTTLFPVMQ
;
A
#
# COMPACT_ATOMS: atom_id res chain seq x y z
N MET A 1 -8.73 19.63 2.44
CA MET A 1 -8.83 18.43 1.57
C MET A 1 -8.54 17.23 2.46
N LEU A 2 -9.58 16.48 2.86
CA LEU A 2 -9.42 15.32 3.74
C LEU A 2 -8.81 14.18 2.93
N THR A 3 -7.53 13.88 3.17
CA THR A 3 -6.87 12.73 2.58
C THR A 3 -7.32 11.48 3.33
N GLY A 4 -8.39 10.84 2.85
CA GLY A 4 -8.74 9.47 3.21
C GLY A 4 -7.65 8.54 2.67
N GLN A 5 -6.53 8.44 3.38
CA GLN A 5 -5.60 7.34 3.18
C GLN A 5 -6.26 6.15 3.87
N GLY A 6 -7.06 5.38 3.11
CA GLY A 6 -7.58 4.12 3.58
C GLY A 6 -6.41 3.19 3.88
N MET A 7 -5.96 3.17 5.12
CA MET A 7 -5.02 2.18 5.59
C MET A 7 -5.80 0.89 5.84
N LEU A 8 -5.31 -0.24 5.33
CA LEU A 8 -5.80 -1.55 5.75
C LEU A 8 -5.39 -1.78 7.23
N LEU A 9 -6.37 -2.19 8.03
CA LEU A 9 -6.32 -2.44 9.46
C LEU A 9 -5.60 -3.76 9.75
N GLU A 10 -4.67 -3.74 10.71
CA GLU A 10 -4.09 -4.95 11.31
C GLU A 10 -4.80 -5.18 12.66
N GLU A 11 -5.54 -6.30 12.80
CA GLU A 11 -6.44 -6.55 13.94
C GLU A 11 -5.75 -6.60 15.31
N ASP A 12 -4.42 -6.76 15.36
CA ASP A 12 -3.64 -6.85 16.60
C ASP A 12 -3.08 -5.50 17.10
N LYS A 13 -3.27 -4.38 16.36
CA LYS A 13 -2.45 -3.16 16.53
C LYS A 13 -3.21 -1.86 16.25
N TYR A 14 -4.20 -1.52 17.08
CA TYR A 14 -5.03 -0.33 16.92
C TYR A 14 -4.41 0.96 17.47
N PHE A 15 -4.05 1.94 16.63
CA PHE A 15 -3.89 3.34 17.07
C PHE A 15 -4.20 4.34 15.94
N PHE A 16 -5.40 4.92 15.95
CA PHE A 16 -5.80 6.00 15.05
C PHE A 16 -6.35 7.19 15.84
N SER A 17 -5.92 8.40 15.49
CA SER A 17 -6.55 9.63 15.95
C SER A 17 -7.61 10.02 14.93
N PHE A 18 -8.88 9.79 15.29
CA PHE A 18 -10.00 10.18 14.42
C PHE A 18 -10.17 11.69 14.49
N THR A 19 -9.69 12.39 13.47
CA THR A 19 -10.27 13.70 13.16
C THR A 19 -11.71 13.50 12.73
N ALA A 20 -12.59 14.48 12.98
CA ALA A 20 -13.98 14.38 12.61
C ALA A 20 -14.11 14.09 11.11
N ASN A 21 -14.56 12.89 10.75
CA ASN A 21 -14.74 12.50 9.36
C ASN A 21 -16.15 12.93 8.93
N PRO A 22 -16.32 14.02 8.16
CA PRO A 22 -17.63 14.57 7.82
C PRO A 22 -18.48 13.58 7.03
N ILE A 23 -17.89 12.62 6.31
CA ILE A 23 -18.63 11.55 5.63
C ILE A 23 -19.30 10.64 6.66
N LEU A 24 -18.56 10.24 7.70
CA LEU A 24 -19.12 9.43 8.79
C LEU A 24 -20.19 10.22 9.55
N TYR A 25 -19.93 11.48 9.91
CA TYR A 25 -20.96 12.29 10.58
C TYR A 25 -22.22 12.51 9.73
N SER A 26 -22.08 12.63 8.41
CA SER A 26 -23.23 12.72 7.51
C SER A 26 -24.06 11.44 7.49
N ALA A 27 -23.44 10.28 7.73
CA ALA A 27 -24.14 9.00 7.81
C ALA A 27 -25.11 8.93 9.01
N LEU A 28 -24.91 9.73 10.07
CA LEU A 28 -25.88 9.85 11.18
C LEU A 28 -27.24 10.41 10.75
N TRP A 29 -27.30 11.10 9.61
CA TRP A 29 -28.55 11.63 9.05
C TRP A 29 -29.17 10.72 8.00
N ALA A 30 -28.51 9.60 7.68
CA ALA A 30 -28.99 8.63 6.70
C ALA A 30 -29.67 7.44 7.39
N LYS A 31 -30.66 6.83 6.71
CA LYS A 31 -31.27 5.57 7.18
C LYS A 31 -30.30 4.38 7.07
N SER A 32 -29.43 4.40 6.06
CA SER A 32 -28.37 3.43 5.83
C SER A 32 -27.21 4.09 5.09
N PHE A 33 -26.01 3.57 5.28
CA PHE A 33 -24.80 4.05 4.62
C PHE A 33 -23.96 2.85 4.16
N THR A 34 -23.81 2.70 2.84
CA THR A 34 -23.10 1.58 2.23
C THR A 34 -21.77 2.08 1.66
N VAL A 35 -20.67 1.41 2.02
CA VAL A 35 -19.35 1.72 1.47
C VAL A 35 -18.91 0.62 0.54
N LEU A 36 -18.57 1.01 -0.69
CA LEU A 36 -18.05 0.12 -1.71
C LEU A 36 -16.54 0.33 -1.82
N GLY A 37 -15.76 -0.72 -1.57
CA GLY A 37 -14.31 -0.67 -1.66
C GLY A 37 -13.69 -2.06 -1.59
N ALA A 38 -12.56 -2.24 -2.29
CA ALA A 38 -11.79 -3.47 -2.18
C ALA A 38 -11.25 -3.63 -0.76
N ASN A 39 -11.48 -4.78 -0.12
CA ASN A 39 -11.10 -5.07 1.27
C ASN A 39 -11.58 -4.03 2.28
N VAL A 40 -12.69 -3.34 2.01
CA VAL A 40 -13.23 -2.29 2.90
C VAL A 40 -13.53 -2.79 4.32
N GLY A 41 -13.89 -4.07 4.46
CA GLY A 41 -14.19 -4.69 5.76
C GLY A 41 -13.01 -4.68 6.74
N ILE A 42 -11.78 -4.65 6.23
CA ILE A 42 -10.55 -4.53 7.02
C ILE A 42 -9.90 -3.16 6.84
N SER A 43 -10.64 -2.11 6.48
CA SER A 43 -10.07 -0.76 6.35
C SER A 43 -10.21 0.04 7.65
N GLU A 44 -9.32 1.02 7.86
CA GLU A 44 -9.43 2.02 8.92
C GLU A 44 -10.82 2.69 8.91
N PHE A 45 -11.42 2.86 7.74
CA PHE A 45 -12.75 3.44 7.61
C PHE A 45 -13.81 2.62 8.35
N ALA A 46 -13.81 1.30 8.21
CA ALA A 46 -14.78 0.43 8.89
C ALA A 46 -14.62 0.50 10.41
N TYR A 47 -13.38 0.55 10.89
CA TYR A 47 -13.11 0.74 12.31
C TYR A 47 -13.56 2.12 12.81
N ALA A 48 -13.21 3.20 12.10
CA ALA A 48 -13.64 4.55 12.40
C ALA A 48 -15.17 4.68 12.42
N ALA A 49 -15.86 4.05 11.46
CA ALA A 49 -17.31 4.00 11.38
C ALA A 49 -17.90 3.32 12.63
N LYS A 50 -17.33 2.19 13.07
CA LYS A 50 -17.78 1.47 14.27
C LYS A 50 -17.65 2.35 15.51
N THR A 51 -16.52 3.03 15.66
CA THR A 51 -16.24 3.87 16.84
C THR A 51 -17.04 5.16 16.85
N ILE A 52 -17.15 5.87 15.71
CA ILE A 52 -17.80 7.19 15.61
C ILE A 52 -19.32 7.07 15.55
N LEU A 53 -19.83 6.12 14.75
CA LEU A 53 -21.28 5.99 14.52
C LEU A 53 -21.95 5.15 15.59
N ASN A 54 -21.18 4.35 16.35
CA ASN A 54 -21.71 3.35 17.27
C ASN A 54 -22.81 2.49 16.61
N ALA A 55 -22.62 2.18 15.32
CA ALA A 55 -23.58 1.47 14.48
C ALA A 55 -23.10 0.05 14.20
N GLU A 56 -24.04 -0.86 14.00
CA GLU A 56 -23.74 -2.22 13.56
C GLU A 56 -23.23 -2.19 12.12
N ILE A 57 -22.07 -2.80 11.88
CA ILE A 57 -21.46 -2.89 10.55
C ILE A 57 -21.58 -4.34 10.10
N SER A 58 -22.25 -4.55 8.98
CA SER A 58 -22.36 -5.83 8.30
C SER A 58 -21.79 -5.74 6.89
N LEU A 59 -21.46 -6.90 6.31
CA LEU A 59 -21.20 -7.01 4.89
C LEU A 59 -22.46 -6.57 4.13
N ALA A 60 -22.28 -5.81 3.05
CA ALA A 60 -23.38 -5.50 2.15
C ALA A 60 -23.95 -6.79 1.55
N ASP A 61 -25.25 -6.79 1.24
CA ASP A 61 -25.96 -7.90 0.62
C ASP A 61 -25.24 -8.40 -0.64
N ASP A 62 -25.36 -9.69 -0.95
CA ASP A 62 -24.65 -10.32 -2.06
C ASP A 62 -24.89 -9.63 -3.42
N GLU A 63 -26.06 -9.01 -3.60
CA GLU A 63 -26.44 -8.23 -4.78
C GLU A 63 -25.62 -6.94 -4.96
N LEU A 64 -25.13 -6.37 -3.85
CA LEU A 64 -24.31 -5.15 -3.83
C LEU A 64 -22.81 -5.45 -3.87
N GLN A 65 -22.45 -6.71 -3.67
CA GLN A 65 -21.08 -7.17 -3.71
C GLN A 65 -20.66 -7.44 -5.17
N PRO A 66 -19.38 -7.28 -5.53
CA PRO A 66 -18.90 -7.67 -6.85
C PRO A 66 -19.23 -9.14 -7.15
N ASP A 67 -19.38 -9.54 -8.41
CA ASP A 67 -19.53 -10.96 -8.79
C ASP A 67 -18.49 -11.83 -8.06
N LEU A 68 -18.90 -12.98 -7.49
CA LEU A 68 -18.01 -13.96 -6.84
C LEU A 68 -16.77 -14.26 -7.71
N MET A 69 -16.94 -14.35 -9.02
CA MET A 69 -15.87 -14.60 -9.97
C MET A 69 -14.90 -13.42 -10.15
N ARG A 70 -15.26 -12.21 -9.71
CA ARG A 70 -14.39 -11.03 -9.56
C ARG A 70 -13.77 -10.92 -8.16
N ARG A 71 -14.31 -11.65 -7.17
CA ARG A 71 -13.76 -11.72 -5.80
C ARG A 71 -12.59 -12.71 -5.67
N VAL A 72 -12.45 -13.66 -6.60
CA VAL A 72 -11.38 -14.68 -6.58
C VAL A 72 -10.18 -14.21 -7.40
N HIS A 73 -9.01 -14.19 -6.77
CA HIS A 73 -7.74 -13.80 -7.40
C HIS A 73 -7.27 -14.81 -8.46
N THR A 74 -6.42 -14.35 -9.40
CA THR A 74 -5.77 -15.21 -10.40
C THR A 74 -4.92 -16.30 -9.78
N ASP A 75 -4.58 -17.33 -10.57
CA ASP A 75 -3.62 -18.39 -10.22
C ASP A 75 -2.33 -17.80 -9.63
N THR A 76 -2.20 -17.91 -8.30
CA THR A 76 -1.10 -17.33 -7.54
C THR A 76 0.22 -18.07 -7.74
N LYS A 77 0.19 -19.27 -8.35
CA LYS A 77 1.39 -20.09 -8.63
C LYS A 77 2.36 -19.44 -9.61
N ARG A 78 1.90 -18.46 -10.39
CA ARG A 78 2.70 -17.74 -11.41
C ARG A 78 3.19 -16.38 -10.93
N ILE A 79 2.95 -16.06 -9.66
CA ILE A 79 3.36 -14.80 -9.05
C ILE A 79 4.70 -15.02 -8.34
N GLU A 80 5.71 -14.33 -8.82
CA GLU A 80 7.00 -14.19 -8.17
C GLU A 80 7.07 -12.85 -7.45
N MET A 81 7.42 -12.87 -6.17
CA MET A 81 7.69 -11.66 -5.40
C MET A 81 9.14 -11.63 -4.97
N ILE A 82 9.81 -10.53 -5.28
CA ILE A 82 11.22 -10.31 -5.02
C ILE A 82 11.33 -9.17 -3.99
N PRO A 83 11.49 -9.47 -2.69
CA PRO A 83 11.77 -8.44 -1.71
C PRO A 83 13.17 -7.89 -1.92
N VAL A 84 13.31 -6.56 -1.91
CA VAL A 84 14.62 -5.90 -2.00
C VAL A 84 15.43 -6.14 -0.73
N PHE A 85 14.79 -6.11 0.43
CA PHE A 85 15.42 -6.35 1.72
C PHE A 85 14.71 -7.47 2.51
N ASN A 86 15.48 -8.26 3.25
CA ASN A 86 14.94 -9.23 4.21
C ASN A 86 14.47 -8.56 5.52
N GLN A 87 14.85 -7.31 5.74
CA GLN A 87 14.46 -6.48 6.88
C GLN A 87 13.64 -5.29 6.40
N LYS A 88 12.96 -4.59 7.32
CA LYS A 88 12.17 -3.39 7.02
C LYS A 88 12.97 -2.39 6.17
N CYS A 89 12.43 -1.99 5.03
CA CYS A 89 13.02 -0.92 4.24
C CYS A 89 12.89 0.41 4.99
N THR A 90 14.01 1.10 5.13
CA THR A 90 14.04 2.52 5.49
C THR A 90 14.60 3.32 4.33
N LYS A 91 14.28 4.62 4.23
CA LYS A 91 14.90 5.49 3.23
C LYS A 91 16.43 5.47 3.30
N LYS A 92 16.99 5.41 4.51
CA LYS A 92 18.44 5.33 4.72
C LYS A 92 19.02 4.07 4.08
N LEU A 93 18.47 2.90 4.42
CA LEU A 93 18.91 1.62 3.85
C LEU A 93 18.74 1.58 2.33
N LEU A 94 17.60 2.08 1.83
CA LEU A 94 17.35 2.21 0.41
C LEU A 94 18.40 3.10 -0.26
N SER A 95 18.82 4.21 0.38
CA SER A 95 19.83 5.13 -0.16
C SER A 95 21.21 4.48 -0.28
N GLU A 96 21.59 3.65 0.69
CA GLU A 96 22.90 2.99 0.76
C GLU A 96 23.09 1.97 -0.35
N HIS A 97 22.00 1.36 -0.84
CA HIS A 97 22.03 0.28 -1.84
C HIS A 97 21.34 0.63 -3.16
N TYR A 98 20.94 1.90 -3.37
CA TYR A 98 19.99 2.25 -4.44
C TYR A 98 20.46 1.88 -5.85
N SER A 99 21.73 2.13 -6.17
CA SER A 99 22.27 1.81 -7.50
C SER A 99 22.26 0.30 -7.78
N ASP A 100 22.60 -0.53 -6.80
CA ASP A 100 22.59 -1.99 -6.95
C ASP A 100 21.16 -2.52 -7.12
N ILE A 101 20.21 -1.92 -6.40
CA ILE A 101 18.78 -2.25 -6.49
C ILE A 101 18.23 -1.91 -7.88
N LEU A 102 18.56 -0.74 -8.42
CA LEU A 102 18.13 -0.34 -9.77
C LEU A 102 18.70 -1.28 -10.83
N ASN A 103 20.00 -1.60 -10.75
CA ASN A 103 20.63 -2.55 -11.67
C ASN A 103 20.05 -3.95 -11.55
N GLY A 104 19.77 -4.42 -10.33
CA GLY A 104 19.07 -5.68 -10.07
C GLY A 104 17.67 -5.69 -10.67
N THR A 105 16.92 -4.61 -10.48
CA THR A 105 15.57 -4.42 -11.03
C THR A 105 15.58 -4.48 -12.56
N ARG A 106 16.49 -3.75 -13.21
CA ARG A 106 16.65 -3.75 -14.68
C ARG A 106 16.89 -5.17 -15.21
N ARG A 107 17.76 -5.94 -14.55
CA ARG A 107 18.07 -7.33 -14.93
C ARG A 107 16.89 -8.28 -14.72
N ALA A 108 16.19 -8.13 -13.59
CA ALA A 108 15.08 -9.01 -13.21
C ALA A 108 13.85 -8.78 -14.10
N LEU A 109 13.46 -7.53 -14.34
CA LEU A 109 12.22 -7.22 -15.07
C LEU A 109 12.42 -7.18 -16.58
N ARG A 110 13.61 -6.77 -17.05
CA ARG A 110 13.99 -6.59 -18.46
C ARG A 110 13.16 -5.54 -19.20
N ASP A 111 11.88 -5.79 -19.44
CA ASP A 111 10.96 -4.95 -20.23
C ASP A 111 9.51 -5.07 -19.76
N GLY A 112 8.66 -4.15 -20.23
CA GLY A 112 7.21 -4.21 -20.00
C GLY A 112 6.83 -4.17 -18.52
N PHE A 113 7.41 -3.21 -17.78
CA PHE A 113 7.16 -3.05 -16.35
C PHE A 113 6.89 -1.59 -15.99
N ILE A 114 6.13 -1.42 -14.92
CA ILE A 114 5.99 -0.13 -14.26
C ILE A 114 6.90 -0.07 -13.04
N TYR A 115 7.39 1.11 -12.67
CA TYR A 115 8.09 1.29 -11.42
C TYR A 115 7.67 2.57 -10.71
N THR A 116 7.93 2.62 -9.41
CA THR A 116 7.84 3.85 -8.63
C THR A 116 9.07 4.01 -7.76
N SER A 117 9.47 5.24 -7.51
CA SER A 117 10.54 5.60 -6.58
C SER A 117 10.04 6.57 -5.52
N ASN A 118 10.84 6.84 -4.50
CA ASN A 118 10.68 8.07 -3.74
C ASN A 118 10.84 9.29 -4.66
N ASN A 119 10.15 10.38 -4.35
CA ASN A 119 10.36 11.65 -5.02
C ASN A 119 11.75 12.21 -4.70
N ASP A 120 12.26 13.03 -5.60
CA ASP A 120 13.46 13.82 -5.38
C ASP A 120 13.25 14.78 -4.20
N GLU A 121 13.98 14.55 -3.10
CA GLU A 121 14.04 15.45 -1.96
C GLU A 121 15.35 16.23 -2.04
N GLN A 122 15.35 17.50 -1.66
CA GLN A 122 16.52 18.39 -1.73
C GLN A 122 17.70 17.97 -0.84
N HIS A 123 17.56 16.89 -0.07
CA HIS A 123 18.52 16.41 0.95
C HIS A 123 18.92 14.93 0.81
N SER A 124 18.60 14.25 -0.30
CA SER A 124 19.07 12.87 -0.48
C SER A 124 20.59 12.85 -0.72
N ASN A 125 21.29 11.91 -0.06
CA ASN A 125 22.75 11.76 0.04
C ASN A 125 23.48 11.69 -1.33
N GLY A 126 23.56 12.80 -2.05
CA GLY A 126 24.33 12.93 -3.29
C GLY A 126 23.64 12.43 -4.57
N PHE A 127 22.36 12.02 -4.51
CA PHE A 127 21.60 11.66 -5.71
C PHE A 127 20.10 11.90 -5.53
N TYR A 128 19.40 12.01 -6.66
CA TYR A 128 17.96 12.22 -6.77
C TYR A 128 17.28 10.87 -7.07
N TYR A 129 16.42 10.37 -6.18
CA TYR A 129 15.78 9.06 -6.32
C TYR A 129 15.04 8.87 -7.65
N SER A 130 14.10 9.76 -7.99
CA SER A 130 13.33 9.64 -9.23
C SER A 130 14.21 9.85 -10.45
N SER A 131 15.05 10.88 -10.44
CA SER A 131 15.94 11.14 -11.57
C SER A 131 16.89 9.96 -11.82
N ARG A 132 17.50 9.39 -10.77
CA ARG A 132 18.40 8.24 -10.87
C ARG A 132 17.67 6.97 -11.32
N ALA A 133 16.44 6.76 -10.87
CA ALA A 133 15.63 5.64 -11.33
C ALA A 133 15.27 5.78 -12.82
N ASP A 134 14.90 6.99 -13.25
CA ASP A 134 14.59 7.31 -14.66
C ASP A 134 15.79 7.04 -15.57
N ASP A 135 17.00 7.40 -15.13
CA ASP A 135 18.22 7.12 -15.90
C ASP A 135 18.50 5.61 -16.07
N VAL A 136 18.29 4.80 -15.02
CA VAL A 136 18.68 3.38 -15.02
C VAL A 136 17.58 2.47 -15.56
N LEU A 137 16.32 2.85 -15.31
CA LEU A 137 15.10 2.11 -15.65
C LEU A 137 14.33 2.76 -16.81
N GLU A 138 15.01 3.48 -17.71
CA GLU A 138 14.46 4.22 -18.87
C GLU A 138 13.45 3.43 -19.73
N ILE A 139 13.55 2.10 -19.73
CA ILE A 139 12.71 1.15 -20.47
C ILE A 139 11.43 0.75 -19.71
N GLY A 140 11.32 1.13 -18.45
CA GLY A 140 10.13 0.98 -17.62
C GLY A 140 9.31 2.26 -17.58
N GLU A 141 8.05 2.14 -17.19
CA GLU A 141 7.17 3.29 -17.06
C GLU A 141 7.11 3.75 -15.61
N ARG A 142 7.61 4.96 -15.32
CA ARG A 142 7.51 5.55 -13.98
C ARG A 142 6.07 5.97 -13.70
N VAL A 143 5.53 5.48 -12.58
CA VAL A 143 4.21 5.87 -12.09
C VAL A 143 4.31 6.41 -10.66
N SER A 144 3.30 7.18 -10.24
CA SER A 144 3.25 7.71 -8.88
C SER A 144 3.03 6.62 -7.84
N MET A 145 3.66 6.75 -6.68
CA MET A 145 3.32 5.97 -5.48
C MET A 145 1.87 6.16 -5.04
N ALA A 146 1.26 7.31 -5.34
CA ALA A 146 -0.12 7.61 -4.98
C ALA A 146 -1.09 6.86 -5.91
N SER A 147 -2.15 6.28 -5.35
CA SER A 147 -3.13 5.46 -6.08
C SER A 147 -3.99 6.30 -7.02
N TYR A 148 -3.53 6.46 -8.26
CA TYR A 148 -4.32 7.04 -9.35
C TYR A 148 -4.29 6.09 -10.56
N GLY A 149 -5.39 6.00 -11.29
CA GLY A 149 -5.46 5.25 -12.55
C GLY A 149 -5.65 3.74 -12.40
N LEU A 150 -6.50 3.29 -11.46
CA LEU A 150 -7.01 1.92 -11.44
C LEU A 150 -7.48 1.57 -12.86
N ASN A 151 -6.82 0.59 -13.50
CA ASN A 151 -7.05 0.03 -14.85
C ASN A 151 -6.06 0.41 -15.97
N HIS A 152 -5.27 1.48 -15.89
CA HIS A 152 -4.38 1.84 -17.03
C HIS A 152 -3.30 0.77 -17.28
N TYR A 153 -2.72 0.23 -16.20
CA TYR A 153 -1.60 -0.71 -16.24
C TYR A 153 -2.00 -2.18 -16.16
N GLN A 154 -3.27 -2.53 -16.39
CA GLN A 154 -3.74 -3.92 -16.27
C GLN A 154 -3.12 -4.88 -17.28
N HIS A 155 -2.51 -4.36 -18.35
CA HIS A 155 -1.74 -5.12 -19.33
C HIS A 155 -0.31 -5.41 -18.87
N MET A 156 0.17 -4.77 -17.79
CA MET A 156 1.51 -4.95 -17.24
C MET A 156 1.52 -6.12 -16.25
N HIS A 157 2.48 -7.03 -16.43
CA HIS A 157 2.65 -8.23 -15.59
C HIS A 157 3.79 -8.11 -14.57
N LYS A 158 4.59 -7.06 -14.71
CA LYS A 158 5.82 -6.83 -13.95
C LYS A 158 5.78 -5.44 -13.33
N ALA A 159 6.24 -5.33 -12.07
CA ALA A 159 6.34 -4.01 -11.44
C ALA A 159 7.43 -3.96 -10.36
N ALA A 160 7.97 -2.76 -10.10
CA ALA A 160 8.92 -2.51 -9.03
C ALA A 160 8.52 -1.33 -8.14
N PHE A 161 8.32 -1.59 -6.85
CA PHE A 161 8.12 -0.56 -5.84
C PHE A 161 9.45 -0.25 -5.15
N LEU A 162 10.15 0.78 -5.64
CA LEU A 162 11.50 1.16 -5.21
C LEU A 162 11.49 2.41 -4.35
N GLY A 163 10.64 2.41 -3.33
CA GLY A 163 10.65 3.47 -2.34
C GLY A 163 9.93 3.11 -1.06
N CYS A 164 10.03 3.99 -0.08
CA CYS A 164 9.55 3.77 1.27
C CYS A 164 8.75 5.00 1.74
N ALA A 165 7.53 4.78 2.21
CA ALA A 165 6.62 5.80 2.70
C ALA A 165 7.15 6.39 4.00
N ASN A 166 7.13 7.72 4.07
CA ASN A 166 7.40 8.43 5.32
C ASN A 166 6.12 9.07 5.83
N LEU A 167 6.02 9.13 7.15
CA LEU A 167 5.08 10.00 7.82
C LEU A 167 5.58 11.45 7.73
N ASP A 168 4.64 12.38 7.66
CA ASP A 168 4.93 13.81 7.69
C ASP A 168 5.58 14.20 9.03
N ARG A 169 6.66 15.00 9.00
CA ARG A 169 7.46 15.33 10.19
C ARG A 169 6.66 16.10 11.24
N THR A 170 5.78 16.99 10.80
CA THR A 170 4.93 17.78 11.70
C THR A 170 3.93 16.86 12.41
N THR A 171 3.32 15.96 11.65
CA THR A 171 2.38 14.95 12.17
C THR A 171 3.05 14.03 13.19
N ILE A 172 4.28 13.55 12.92
CA ILE A 172 5.05 12.74 13.86
C ILE A 172 5.32 13.52 15.15
N GLY A 173 5.74 14.79 15.05
CA GLY A 173 6.08 15.61 16.21
C GLY A 173 4.89 15.81 17.17
N HIS A 174 3.70 16.05 16.65
CA HIS A 174 2.47 16.11 17.46
C HIS A 174 2.12 14.74 18.06
N TRP A 175 2.34 13.67 17.31
CA TRP A 175 1.97 12.33 17.75
C TRP A 175 2.84 11.82 18.89
N ARG A 176 4.14 12.12 18.87
CA ARG A 176 5.06 11.82 19.98
C ARG A 176 4.61 12.48 21.27
N LYS A 177 4.30 13.78 21.24
CA LYS A 177 3.79 14.51 22.41
C LYS A 177 2.50 13.89 22.98
N TYR A 178 1.58 13.47 22.12
CA TYR A 178 0.36 12.81 22.57
C TYR A 178 0.66 11.45 23.23
N CYS A 179 1.53 10.64 22.63
CA CYS A 179 1.93 9.36 23.21
C CYS A 179 2.60 9.55 24.57
N ASP A 180 3.49 10.54 24.69
CA ASP A 180 4.15 10.88 25.96
C ASP A 180 3.12 11.24 27.05
N LEU A 181 2.09 12.02 26.71
CA LEU A 181 1.01 12.39 27.63
C LEU A 181 0.16 11.19 28.09
N ASN A 182 0.08 10.13 27.30
CA ASN A 182 -0.71 8.93 27.59
C ASN A 182 0.16 7.75 28.08
N GLY A 183 1.48 7.94 28.23
CA GLY A 183 2.40 6.89 28.64
C GLY A 183 2.59 5.77 27.60
N TRP A 184 2.36 6.07 26.32
CA TRP A 184 2.49 5.10 25.23
C TRP A 184 3.88 5.10 24.61
N ASN A 185 4.32 3.93 24.13
CA ASN A 185 5.58 3.80 23.40
C ASN A 185 5.44 4.35 21.97
N TRP A 186 5.78 5.63 21.78
CA TRP A 186 5.65 6.27 20.47
C TRP A 186 6.52 5.64 19.38
N GLN A 187 7.68 5.05 19.72
CA GLN A 187 8.61 4.46 18.76
C GLN A 187 7.98 3.23 18.09
N GLU A 188 7.43 2.35 18.92
CA GLU A 188 6.73 1.15 18.46
C GLU A 188 5.53 1.51 17.57
N LEU A 189 4.78 2.55 17.95
CA LEU A 189 3.62 3.03 17.18
C LEU A 189 4.02 3.65 15.83
N GLU A 190 5.07 4.46 15.83
CA GLU A 190 5.60 5.05 14.60
C GLU A 190 6.07 3.96 13.63
N GLU A 191 6.75 2.94 14.15
CA GLU A 191 7.24 1.81 13.34
C GLU A 191 6.11 1.02 12.69
N LYS A 192 5.08 0.68 13.46
CA LYS A 192 3.88 -0.03 13.01
C LYS A 192 3.12 0.78 11.97
N ARG A 193 2.93 2.08 12.21
CA ARG A 193 2.22 2.97 11.27
C ARG A 193 2.95 3.12 9.95
N GLN A 194 4.27 3.26 9.98
CA GLN A 194 5.09 3.30 8.75
C GLN A 194 4.98 1.99 7.96
N ALA A 195 4.99 0.83 8.64
CA ALA A 195 4.83 -0.47 7.99
C ALA A 195 3.47 -0.57 7.30
N ALA A 196 2.37 -0.26 8.00
CA ALA A 196 1.03 -0.28 7.43
C ALA A 196 0.87 0.66 6.23
N LEU A 197 1.48 1.86 6.26
CA LEU A 197 1.50 2.77 5.12
C LEU A 197 2.27 2.20 3.91
N ASN A 198 3.38 1.52 4.15
CA ASN A 198 4.12 0.84 3.08
C ASN A 198 3.29 -0.29 2.47
N TYR A 199 2.70 -1.13 3.31
CA TYR A 199 1.85 -2.25 2.91
C TYR A 199 0.71 -1.79 2.00
N GLU A 200 0.00 -0.73 2.41
CA GLU A 200 -1.08 -0.15 1.62
C GLU A 200 -0.59 0.35 0.27
N LYS A 201 0.51 1.12 0.24
CA LYS A 201 1.03 1.68 -1.01
C LYS A 201 1.49 0.59 -1.98
N VAL A 202 2.16 -0.44 -1.47
CA VAL A 202 2.60 -1.59 -2.27
C VAL A 202 1.38 -2.35 -2.80
N TYR A 203 0.38 -2.62 -1.95
CA TYR A 203 -0.87 -3.25 -2.35
C TYR A 203 -1.57 -2.48 -3.48
N GLN A 204 -1.75 -1.18 -3.31
CA GLN A 204 -2.39 -0.32 -4.31
C GLN A 204 -1.59 -0.29 -5.60
N PHE A 205 -0.26 -0.24 -5.53
CA PHE A 205 0.62 -0.21 -6.68
C PHE A 205 0.57 -1.52 -7.49
N VAL A 206 0.76 -2.66 -6.83
CA VAL A 206 0.71 -3.99 -7.47
C VAL A 206 -0.69 -4.24 -8.05
N SER A 207 -1.73 -3.76 -7.38
CA SER A 207 -3.12 -3.87 -7.85
C SER A 207 -3.43 -3.11 -9.14
N ARG A 208 -2.54 -2.23 -9.63
CA ARG A 208 -2.68 -1.58 -10.95
C ARG A 208 -2.35 -2.51 -12.10
N CYS A 209 -1.54 -3.55 -11.82
CA CYS A 209 -1.08 -4.51 -12.80
C CYS A 209 -2.17 -5.54 -13.13
N SER A 210 -1.81 -6.51 -13.96
CA SER A 210 -2.66 -7.63 -14.38
C SER A 210 -3.08 -8.59 -13.27
N VAL A 211 -2.71 -8.33 -12.02
CA VAL A 211 -2.86 -9.26 -10.91
C VAL A 211 -4.31 -9.54 -10.52
N ARG A 212 -5.23 -8.70 -11.01
CA ARG A 212 -6.69 -8.87 -10.89
C ARG A 212 -7.34 -9.27 -12.21
N VAL A 213 -6.56 -9.45 -13.28
CA VAL A 213 -7.06 -9.80 -14.61
C VAL A 213 -7.27 -11.31 -14.70
N ARG A 214 -8.53 -11.73 -14.62
CA ARG A 214 -8.92 -13.14 -14.67
C ARG A 214 -8.43 -13.81 -15.95
N GLY A 215 -7.98 -15.07 -15.83
CA GLY A 215 -7.49 -15.87 -16.96
C GLY A 215 -6.08 -15.47 -17.43
N ASN A 216 -5.45 -14.49 -16.79
CA ASN A 216 -4.05 -14.18 -17.04
C ASN A 216 -3.19 -15.40 -16.67
N SER A 217 -2.46 -15.90 -17.65
CA SER A 217 -1.53 -17.04 -17.52
C SER A 217 -0.06 -16.63 -17.65
N ASN A 218 0.20 -15.33 -17.80
CA ASN A 218 1.55 -14.79 -17.86
C ASN A 218 2.25 -14.93 -16.51
N GLN A 219 3.57 -15.10 -16.56
CA GLN A 219 4.41 -14.98 -15.37
C GLN A 219 4.33 -13.54 -14.85
N GLN A 220 4.05 -13.38 -13.55
CA GLN A 220 3.96 -12.08 -12.90
C GLN A 220 5.12 -11.90 -11.94
N VAL A 221 5.81 -10.77 -12.01
CA VAL A 221 7.03 -10.51 -11.22
C VAL A 221 6.93 -9.16 -10.54
N TYR A 222 6.91 -9.16 -9.21
CA TYR A 222 6.77 -7.95 -8.41
C TYR A 222 7.96 -7.75 -7.46
N ILE A 223 8.70 -6.67 -7.66
CA ILE A 223 9.76 -6.25 -6.74
C ILE A 223 9.13 -5.34 -5.67
N VAL A 224 9.30 -5.69 -4.40
CA VAL A 224 8.71 -4.98 -3.25
C VAL A 224 9.80 -4.54 -2.27
N PRO A 225 9.57 -3.51 -1.43
CA PRO A 225 10.62 -2.92 -0.60
C PRO A 225 11.27 -3.89 0.38
N ASP A 226 10.47 -4.76 1.00
CA ASP A 226 10.94 -5.69 2.01
C ASP A 226 10.07 -6.94 2.11
N LEU A 227 10.56 -7.92 2.87
CA LEU A 227 9.87 -9.18 3.14
C LEU A 227 8.52 -8.97 3.82
N GLY A 228 8.37 -7.95 4.68
CA GLY A 228 7.09 -7.62 5.32
C GLY A 228 6.02 -7.25 4.29
N CYS A 229 6.37 -6.44 3.30
CA CYS A 229 5.49 -6.09 2.18
C CYS A 229 5.13 -7.33 1.34
N ALA A 230 6.09 -8.22 1.09
CA ALA A 230 5.84 -9.46 0.36
C ALA A 230 4.83 -10.34 1.12
N GLU A 231 5.06 -10.63 2.40
CA GLU A 231 4.16 -11.45 3.20
C GLU A 231 2.77 -10.83 3.31
N TYR A 232 2.69 -9.50 3.46
CA TYR A 232 1.42 -8.78 3.45
C TYR A 232 0.62 -8.99 2.16
N LEU A 233 1.27 -8.92 0.99
CA LEU A 233 0.59 -9.18 -0.28
C LEU A 233 0.16 -10.64 -0.41
N LYS A 234 0.96 -11.60 0.05
CA LYS A 234 0.57 -13.03 0.06
C LYS A 234 -0.70 -13.26 0.85
N THR A 235 -0.81 -12.67 2.03
CA THR A 235 -1.98 -12.88 2.90
C THR A 235 -3.20 -12.09 2.45
N THR A 236 -3.00 -10.89 1.88
CA THR A 236 -4.10 -9.95 1.62
C THR A 236 -4.56 -9.92 0.17
N LEU A 237 -3.65 -10.09 -0.79
CA LEU A 237 -3.92 -9.99 -2.23
C LEU A 237 -3.81 -11.34 -2.95
N PHE A 238 -3.00 -12.27 -2.45
CA PHE A 238 -2.81 -13.61 -3.02
C PHE A 238 -3.16 -14.74 -2.05
N PRO A 239 -4.24 -14.64 -1.25
CA PRO A 239 -4.57 -15.71 -0.32
C PRO A 239 -4.75 -17.00 -1.11
N VAL A 240 -3.81 -17.93 -0.93
CA VAL A 240 -3.96 -19.28 -1.46
C VAL A 240 -5.14 -19.85 -0.68
N MET A 241 -6.24 -20.18 -1.35
CA MET A 241 -7.25 -21.03 -0.73
C MET A 241 -6.51 -22.33 -0.35
N GLN A 242 -6.29 -22.52 0.94
CA GLN A 242 -5.87 -23.81 1.49
C GLN A 242 -6.93 -24.85 1.20
#